data_AF-A0A839WDC0-F1
#
_entry.id   AF-A0A839WDC0-F1
#
_cell.length_a   1.000
_cell.length_b   1.000
_cell.length_c   1.000
_cell.angle_alpha   90.00
_cell.angle_beta   90.00
_cell.angle_gamma   90.00
#
_symmetry.space_group_name_H-M   'P 1'
#
loop_
_entity.id
_entity.type
_entity.pdbx_description
1 polymer ?
#
loop_
_entity_poly.entity_id
_entity_poly.type
_entity_poly.pdbx_seq_one_letter_code
_entity_poly.pdbx_strand_id
1 'polypeptide(L)'
;MRALPVSVGVMVTFLTVMCTQSAALAAQGSAERAAADHLSQKLAASRYMSRNCDADPLRNWPGYEGRDVRRCPYSVTSGGKTLSAIVYLLNPTAANIAVRIGNACSAVGLADHPRCGERLARHIIGQSGGQFPVAGLVIERKVDAGGQGADPVYLEFRDGTTVVTEERLNFTDVQLDVAAMDRAAKAPVIATRRYARIASATRDDYRRSGGQEPVGASPAGDPKHLWPSVIRANELRAQDDGNDVLLNAVAHRMRAALAAQ
;
A
#
# COMPACT_ATOMS: atom_id res chain seq x y z
N MET A 1 -25.47 62.35 34.29
CA MET A 1 -24.78 61.24 34.99
C MET A 1 -24.95 59.99 34.14
N ARG A 2 -23.88 59.50 33.51
CA ARG A 2 -23.90 58.32 32.62
C ARG A 2 -23.61 57.07 33.46
N ALA A 3 -24.47 56.06 33.36
CA ALA A 3 -24.23 54.74 33.91
C ALA A 3 -23.42 53.88 32.90
N LEU A 4 -22.42 53.16 33.41
CA LEU A 4 -21.63 52.16 32.69
C LEU A 4 -22.32 50.79 32.78
N PRO A 5 -22.32 49.97 31.72
CA PRO A 5 -22.65 48.55 31.85
C PRO A 5 -21.40 47.74 32.20
N VAL A 6 -21.57 46.81 33.14
CA VAL A 6 -20.60 45.79 33.54
C VAL A 6 -20.61 44.66 32.51
N SER A 7 -19.47 44.40 31.88
CA SER A 7 -19.25 43.23 31.02
C SER A 7 -18.88 42.02 31.87
N VAL A 8 -19.75 41.03 31.95
CA VAL A 8 -19.41 39.67 32.44
C VAL A 8 -18.93 38.86 31.24
N GLY A 9 -17.62 38.76 31.08
CA GLY A 9 -16.97 37.94 30.06
C GLY A 9 -16.98 36.46 30.46
N VAL A 10 -17.66 35.65 29.66
CA VAL A 10 -17.67 34.19 29.72
C VAL A 10 -16.26 33.65 29.43
N MET A 11 -15.59 33.12 30.46
CA MET A 11 -14.30 32.43 30.34
C MET A 11 -14.51 30.93 30.55
N VAL A 12 -15.17 30.24 29.61
CA VAL A 12 -15.29 28.76 29.66
C VAL A 12 -15.32 28.18 28.25
N THR A 13 -14.18 28.11 27.55
CA THR A 13 -14.04 27.26 26.35
C THR A 13 -12.59 26.99 25.95
N PHE A 14 -11.75 26.48 26.85
CA PHE A 14 -10.42 25.96 26.43
C PHE A 14 -10.02 24.61 27.03
N LEU A 15 -10.82 24.00 27.91
CA LEU A 15 -10.40 22.77 28.62
C LEU A 15 -10.93 21.44 28.03
N THR A 16 -11.89 21.45 27.11
CA THR A 16 -12.51 20.21 26.60
C THR A 16 -11.83 19.61 25.37
N VAL A 17 -10.96 20.34 24.66
CA VAL A 17 -10.31 19.87 23.43
C VAL A 17 -9.05 19.03 23.69
N MET A 18 -8.39 19.20 24.84
CA MET A 18 -7.18 18.42 25.17
C MET A 18 -7.46 17.04 25.78
N CYS A 19 -8.63 16.79 26.35
CA CYS A 19 -8.96 15.47 26.92
C CYS A 19 -9.26 14.40 25.85
N THR A 20 -9.80 14.78 24.69
CA THR A 20 -10.21 13.81 23.65
C THR A 20 -9.04 13.30 22.80
N GLN A 21 -7.98 14.09 22.61
CA GLN A 21 -6.78 13.62 21.91
C GLN A 21 -5.98 12.61 22.75
N SER A 22 -5.93 12.80 24.08
CA SER A 22 -5.21 11.90 24.99
C SER A 22 -5.83 10.51 25.08
N ALA A 23 -7.15 10.39 24.98
CA ALA A 23 -7.84 9.10 25.03
C ALA A 23 -7.67 8.27 23.74
N ALA A 24 -7.63 8.93 22.58
CA ALA A 24 -7.42 8.25 21.29
C ALA A 24 -5.99 7.67 21.17
N LEU A 25 -4.97 8.38 21.66
CA LEU A 25 -3.60 7.84 21.74
C LEU A 25 -3.45 6.74 22.81
N ALA A 26 -4.22 6.80 23.90
CA ALA A 26 -4.19 5.78 24.94
C ALA A 26 -4.83 4.44 24.51
N ALA A 27 -5.70 4.45 23.50
CA ALA A 27 -6.28 3.24 22.91
C ALA A 27 -5.36 2.54 21.90
N GLN A 28 -4.26 3.19 21.47
CA GLN A 28 -3.31 2.64 20.51
C GLN A 28 -2.23 1.81 21.23
N GLY A 29 -2.21 0.50 20.93
CA GLY A 29 -1.17 -0.42 21.40
C GLY A 29 0.23 0.07 21.03
N SER A 30 1.25 -0.31 21.82
CA SER A 30 2.63 0.17 21.58
C SER A 30 3.19 -0.24 20.21
N ALA A 31 2.66 -1.32 19.60
CA ALA A 31 2.97 -1.71 18.22
C ALA A 31 2.51 -0.69 17.19
N GLU A 32 1.28 -0.17 17.30
CA GLU A 32 0.76 0.84 16.36
C GLU A 32 1.59 2.12 16.42
N ARG A 33 1.91 2.58 17.63
CA ARG A 33 2.75 3.76 17.85
C ARG A 33 4.14 3.60 17.22
N ALA A 34 4.80 2.46 17.48
CA ALA A 34 6.11 2.16 16.87
C ALA A 34 6.05 2.08 15.33
N ALA A 35 4.94 1.56 14.78
CA ALA A 35 4.72 1.56 13.34
C ALA A 35 4.56 2.98 12.79
N ALA A 36 3.74 3.81 13.44
CA ALA A 36 3.55 5.21 13.07
C ALA A 36 4.86 6.00 13.09
N ASP A 37 5.67 5.82 14.13
CA ASP A 37 6.99 6.47 14.26
C ASP A 37 7.90 6.08 13.09
N HIS A 38 8.00 4.78 12.78
CA HIS A 38 8.83 4.30 11.68
C HIS A 38 8.34 4.84 10.32
N LEU A 39 7.03 4.81 10.09
CA LEU A 39 6.42 5.28 8.84
C LEU A 39 6.62 6.78 8.65
N SER A 40 6.50 7.59 9.71
CA SER A 40 6.72 9.04 9.65
C SER A 40 8.12 9.40 9.12
N GLN A 41 9.13 8.59 9.46
CA GLN A 41 10.52 8.84 9.09
C GLN A 41 10.87 8.34 7.69
N LYS A 42 10.23 7.26 7.23
CA LYS A 42 10.71 6.50 6.07
C LYS A 42 9.75 6.50 4.88
N LEU A 43 8.43 6.58 5.12
CA LEU A 43 7.44 6.33 4.09
C LEU A 43 7.56 7.29 2.90
N ALA A 44 7.67 8.60 3.15
CA ALA A 44 7.76 9.59 2.07
C ALA A 44 8.95 9.35 1.15
N ALA A 45 10.13 9.05 1.70
CA ALA A 45 11.33 8.76 0.92
C ALA A 45 11.19 7.47 0.10
N SER A 46 10.49 6.47 0.64
CA SER A 46 10.27 5.17 -0.02
C SER A 46 9.22 5.20 -1.13
N ARG A 47 8.35 6.23 -1.18
CA ARG A 47 7.31 6.39 -2.21
C ARG A 47 7.82 7.05 -3.49
N TYR A 48 8.82 6.43 -4.11
CA TYR A 48 9.49 7.01 -5.27
C TYR A 48 8.58 7.18 -6.51
N MET A 49 7.55 6.34 -6.68
CA MET A 49 6.65 6.42 -7.84
C MET A 49 5.64 7.56 -7.71
N SER A 50 5.39 8.07 -6.49
CA SER A 50 4.35 9.08 -6.25
C SER A 50 4.89 10.52 -6.22
N ARG A 51 6.14 10.76 -6.63
CA ARG A 51 6.77 12.08 -6.52
C ARG A 51 6.16 13.12 -7.46
N ASN A 52 5.78 12.71 -8.67
CA ASN A 52 5.31 13.59 -9.72
C ASN A 52 3.91 13.19 -10.20
N CYS A 53 2.99 12.93 -9.26
CA CYS A 53 1.62 12.62 -9.62
C CYS A 53 0.86 13.85 -10.09
N ASP A 54 -0.11 13.62 -10.98
CA ASP A 54 -1.06 14.64 -11.41
C ASP A 54 -1.80 15.23 -10.18
N ALA A 55 -2.07 16.53 -10.22
CA ALA A 55 -2.67 17.27 -9.11
C ALA A 55 -4.10 16.79 -8.83
N ASP A 56 -4.86 16.55 -9.90
CA ASP A 56 -6.25 16.11 -9.83
C ASP A 56 -6.36 14.58 -9.84
N PRO A 57 -7.08 13.98 -8.88
CA PRO A 57 -7.29 12.54 -8.86
C PRO A 57 -8.35 12.07 -9.86
N LEU A 58 -8.21 10.83 -10.32
CA LEU A 58 -9.14 10.10 -11.18
C LEU A 58 -10.15 9.33 -10.32
N ARG A 59 -11.27 9.98 -9.98
CA ARG A 59 -12.31 9.41 -9.09
C ARG A 59 -13.23 8.39 -9.76
N ASN A 60 -13.11 8.21 -11.06
CA ASN A 60 -13.92 7.28 -11.86
C ASN A 60 -13.07 6.12 -12.42
N TRP A 61 -11.92 5.82 -11.80
CA TRP A 61 -11.13 4.67 -12.20
C TRP A 61 -11.93 3.36 -11.95
N PRO A 62 -12.07 2.46 -12.94
CA PRO A 62 -12.92 1.27 -12.81
C PRO A 62 -12.57 0.40 -11.61
N GLY A 63 -13.55 0.13 -10.75
CA GLY A 63 -13.41 -0.65 -9.52
C GLY A 63 -12.85 0.12 -8.33
N TYR A 64 -12.65 1.43 -8.47
CA TYR A 64 -12.15 2.36 -7.45
C TYR A 64 -13.00 3.64 -7.40
N GLU A 65 -14.29 3.52 -7.71
CA GLU A 65 -15.21 4.64 -7.78
C GLU A 65 -15.21 5.44 -6.47
N GLY A 66 -15.04 6.76 -6.60
CA GLY A 66 -14.96 7.69 -5.48
C GLY A 66 -13.61 7.72 -4.75
N ARG A 67 -12.63 6.89 -5.13
CA ARG A 67 -11.27 6.91 -4.55
C ARG A 67 -10.35 7.86 -5.32
N ASP A 68 -9.38 8.43 -4.60
CA ASP A 68 -8.42 9.38 -5.18
C ASP A 68 -7.24 8.65 -5.87
N VAL A 69 -7.53 7.89 -6.94
CA VAL A 69 -6.50 7.27 -7.78
C VAL A 69 -5.73 8.36 -8.51
N ARG A 70 -4.39 8.34 -8.44
CA ARG A 70 -3.54 9.36 -9.10
C ARG A 70 -2.69 8.74 -10.19
N ARG A 71 -2.63 9.41 -11.34
CA ARG A 71 -1.69 9.10 -12.42
C ARG A 71 -0.33 9.70 -12.07
N CYS A 72 0.72 8.89 -12.14
CA CYS A 72 2.05 9.27 -11.67
C CYS A 72 3.11 8.86 -12.70
N PRO A 73 3.57 9.81 -13.56
CA PRO A 73 4.78 9.63 -14.33
C PRO A 73 6.03 9.63 -13.44
N TYR A 74 6.98 8.75 -13.70
CA TYR A 74 8.28 8.72 -13.00
C TYR A 74 9.34 8.04 -13.86
N SER A 75 10.61 8.17 -13.46
CA SER A 75 11.74 7.54 -14.15
C SER A 75 12.67 6.85 -13.17
N VAL A 76 13.33 5.80 -13.65
CA VAL A 76 14.35 5.05 -12.90
C VAL A 76 15.57 4.86 -13.78
N THR A 77 16.74 5.14 -13.21
CA THR A 77 18.04 4.92 -13.84
C THR A 77 18.76 3.77 -13.15
N SER A 78 19.15 2.74 -13.90
CA SER A 78 20.00 1.64 -13.41
C SER A 78 20.77 1.03 -14.58
N GLY A 79 21.91 0.38 -14.33
CA GLY A 79 22.72 -0.21 -15.41
C GLY A 79 23.18 0.78 -16.50
N GLY A 80 23.22 2.09 -16.21
CA GLY A 80 23.52 3.13 -17.21
C GLY A 80 22.36 3.50 -18.14
N LYS A 81 21.17 2.94 -17.92
CA LYS A 81 19.97 3.16 -18.73
C LYS A 81 18.86 3.80 -17.89
N THR A 82 18.05 4.63 -18.53
CA THR A 82 16.90 5.28 -17.89
C THR A 82 15.62 4.86 -18.61
N LEU A 83 14.63 4.44 -17.83
CA LEU A 83 13.26 4.25 -18.31
C LEU A 83 12.32 5.18 -17.57
N SER A 84 11.28 5.62 -18.27
CA SER A 84 10.16 6.35 -17.72
C SER A 84 8.89 5.52 -17.85
N ALA A 85 8.03 5.58 -16.84
CA ALA A 85 6.78 4.84 -16.77
C ALA A 85 5.65 5.74 -16.28
N ILE A 86 4.42 5.29 -16.54
CA ILE A 86 3.20 5.81 -15.91
C ILE A 86 2.63 4.69 -15.04
N VAL A 87 2.33 5.03 -13.79
CA VAL A 87 1.63 4.16 -12.86
C VAL A 87 0.47 4.91 -12.22
N TYR A 88 -0.64 4.23 -12.01
CA TYR A 88 -1.81 4.74 -11.31
C TYR A 88 -1.77 4.20 -9.88
N LEU A 89 -1.79 5.09 -8.89
CA LEU A 89 -1.56 4.77 -7.48
C LEU A 89 -2.78 5.11 -6.62
N LEU A 90 -3.07 4.27 -5.64
CA LEU A 90 -3.97 4.55 -4.52
C LEU A 90 -3.23 4.29 -3.20
N ASN A 91 -2.27 5.17 -2.89
CA ASN A 91 -1.41 4.97 -1.73
C ASN A 91 -2.16 5.27 -0.41
N PRO A 92 -2.19 4.35 0.57
CA PRO A 92 -2.77 4.63 1.89
C PRO A 92 -1.97 5.72 2.63
N THR A 93 -2.54 6.38 3.63
CA THR A 93 -1.78 7.33 4.47
C THR A 93 -0.87 6.59 5.46
N ALA A 94 0.13 7.28 6.04
CA ALA A 94 0.96 6.70 7.10
C ALA A 94 0.11 6.24 8.30
N ALA A 95 -0.87 7.05 8.70
CA ALA A 95 -1.81 6.71 9.76
C ALA A 95 -2.63 5.46 9.42
N ASN A 96 -3.14 5.36 8.19
CA ASN A 96 -3.88 4.16 7.76
C ASN A 96 -3.00 2.90 7.83
N ILE A 97 -1.75 2.95 7.35
CA ILE A 97 -0.82 1.81 7.44
C ILE A 97 -0.52 1.46 8.91
N ALA A 98 -0.32 2.47 9.78
CA ALA A 98 -0.05 2.23 11.19
C ALA A 98 -1.21 1.49 11.89
N VAL A 99 -2.45 1.93 11.68
CA VAL A 99 -3.65 1.26 12.20
C VAL A 99 -3.73 -0.19 11.73
N ARG A 100 -3.52 -0.45 10.42
CA ARG A 100 -3.49 -1.80 9.86
C ARG A 100 -2.43 -2.68 10.53
N ILE A 101 -1.23 -2.14 10.76
CA ILE A 101 -0.15 -2.83 11.46
C ILE A 101 -0.52 -3.11 12.92
N GLY A 102 -1.11 -2.13 13.62
CA GLY A 102 -1.60 -2.28 15.00
C GLY A 102 -2.61 -3.42 15.12
N ASN A 103 -3.60 -3.44 14.24
CA ASN A 103 -4.60 -4.50 14.13
C ASN A 103 -3.96 -5.87 13.86
N ALA A 104 -3.00 -5.94 12.93
CA ALA A 104 -2.30 -7.18 12.60
C ALA A 104 -1.45 -7.71 13.76
N CYS A 105 -0.77 -6.82 14.48
CA CYS A 105 -0.05 -7.18 15.70
C CYS A 105 -1.00 -7.66 16.81
N SER A 106 -2.16 -7.02 16.97
CA SER A 106 -3.19 -7.44 17.92
C SER A 106 -3.73 -8.83 17.60
N ALA A 107 -4.01 -9.13 16.33
CA ALA A 107 -4.50 -10.43 15.87
C ALA A 107 -3.56 -11.60 16.21
N VAL A 108 -2.25 -11.32 16.36
CA VAL A 108 -1.26 -12.32 16.76
C VAL A 108 -0.85 -12.22 18.24
N GLY A 109 -1.57 -11.45 19.05
CA GLY A 109 -1.32 -11.27 20.48
C GLY A 109 -0.08 -10.44 20.81
N LEU A 110 0.28 -9.50 19.93
CA LEU A 110 1.48 -8.65 20.04
C LEU A 110 1.13 -7.15 19.97
N ALA A 111 -0.11 -6.74 20.34
CA ALA A 111 -0.55 -5.35 20.33
C ALA A 111 0.38 -4.42 21.13
N ASP A 112 0.89 -4.91 22.25
CA ASP A 112 1.79 -4.17 23.15
C ASP A 112 3.28 -4.48 22.92
N HIS A 113 3.62 -5.02 21.74
CA HIS A 113 5.00 -5.31 21.37
C HIS A 113 5.50 -4.33 20.30
N PRO A 114 6.27 -3.27 20.65
CA PRO A 114 6.66 -2.21 19.71
C PRO A 114 7.44 -2.74 18.51
N ARG A 115 8.26 -3.78 18.73
CA ARG A 115 9.00 -4.48 17.67
C ARG A 115 8.12 -5.14 16.63
N CYS A 116 6.92 -5.59 16.97
CA CYS A 116 5.96 -6.10 15.99
C CYS A 116 5.62 -4.99 14.99
N GLY A 117 5.25 -3.82 15.52
CA GLY A 117 4.95 -2.63 14.74
C GLY A 117 6.09 -2.19 13.83
N GLU A 118 7.27 -2.01 14.41
CA GLU A 118 8.46 -1.57 13.68
C GLU A 118 8.89 -2.59 12.60
N ARG A 119 8.85 -3.90 12.89
CA ARG A 119 9.19 -4.96 11.91
C ARG A 119 8.19 -5.01 10.76
N LEU A 120 6.88 -4.91 11.02
CA LEU A 120 5.87 -4.87 9.97
C LEU A 120 5.95 -3.59 9.14
N ALA A 121 6.23 -2.44 9.76
CA ALA A 121 6.46 -1.18 9.03
C ALA A 121 7.67 -1.29 8.09
N ARG A 122 8.81 -1.79 8.60
CA ARG A 122 9.99 -2.09 7.77
C ARG A 122 9.68 -3.05 6.64
N HIS A 123 8.92 -4.10 6.91
CA HIS A 123 8.52 -5.08 5.91
C HIS A 123 7.71 -4.42 4.79
N ILE A 124 6.65 -3.67 5.11
CA ILE A 124 5.82 -2.96 4.13
C ILE A 124 6.66 -1.99 3.28
N ILE A 125 7.56 -1.23 3.93
CA ILE A 125 8.46 -0.31 3.24
C ILE A 125 9.41 -1.06 2.31
N GLY A 126 10.07 -2.12 2.78
CA GLY A 126 11.02 -2.88 1.99
C GLY A 126 10.39 -3.62 0.80
N GLN A 127 9.12 -4.04 0.93
CA GLN A 127 8.44 -4.81 -0.11
C GLN A 127 7.78 -3.94 -1.17
N SER A 128 7.33 -2.73 -0.84
CA SER A 128 6.53 -1.91 -1.76
C SER A 128 6.71 -0.41 -1.61
N GLY A 129 7.51 0.06 -0.65
CA GLY A 129 7.53 1.46 -0.22
C GLY A 129 6.20 1.93 0.37
N GLY A 130 5.35 0.99 0.81
CA GLY A 130 3.96 1.26 1.19
C GLY A 130 3.14 1.83 0.03
N GLN A 131 3.47 1.46 -1.22
CA GLN A 131 2.77 1.93 -2.42
C GLN A 131 1.85 0.85 -2.97
N PHE A 132 0.67 1.28 -3.42
CA PHE A 132 -0.33 0.41 -4.02
C PHE A 132 -0.60 0.81 -5.48
N PRO A 133 0.09 0.17 -6.46
CA PRO A 133 -0.20 0.31 -7.87
C PRO A 133 -1.57 -0.27 -8.21
N VAL A 134 -2.50 0.61 -8.60
CA VAL A 134 -3.80 0.24 -9.15
C VAL A 134 -3.63 -0.34 -10.56
N ALA A 135 -2.79 0.30 -11.39
CA ALA A 135 -2.52 -0.12 -12.75
C ALA A 135 -1.25 0.52 -13.33
N GLY A 136 -0.73 -0.03 -14.43
CA GLY A 136 0.34 0.58 -15.23
C GLY A 136 1.66 -0.16 -15.09
N LEU A 137 2.77 0.57 -15.22
CA LEU A 137 4.11 -0.02 -15.29
C LEU A 137 4.96 0.36 -14.07
N VAL A 138 5.52 -0.65 -13.41
CA VAL A 138 6.53 -0.51 -12.35
C VAL A 138 7.90 -0.82 -12.95
N ILE A 139 8.91 0.02 -12.70
CA ILE A 139 10.28 -0.20 -13.17
C ILE A 139 11.09 -0.81 -12.03
N GLU A 140 11.70 -1.96 -12.29
CA GLU A 140 12.63 -2.62 -11.37
C GLU A 140 13.93 -2.94 -12.09
N ARG A 141 15.03 -3.16 -11.34
CA ARG A 141 16.23 -3.73 -11.95
C ARG A 141 15.91 -5.16 -12.39
N LYS A 142 16.43 -5.57 -13.54
CA LYS A 142 16.20 -6.92 -14.09
C LYS A 142 16.55 -8.03 -13.09
N VAL A 143 17.63 -7.87 -12.32
CA VAL A 143 18.01 -8.78 -11.24
C VAL A 143 16.98 -8.84 -10.11
N ASP A 144 16.36 -7.73 -9.72
CA ASP A 144 15.35 -7.70 -8.65
C ASP A 144 14.03 -8.33 -9.12
N ALA A 145 13.74 -8.21 -10.42
CA ALA A 145 12.57 -8.80 -11.06
C ALA A 145 12.70 -10.32 -11.33
N GLY A 146 13.85 -10.93 -11.02
CA GLY A 146 14.14 -12.37 -11.22
C GLY A 146 14.85 -12.72 -12.53
N GLY A 147 15.37 -11.74 -13.25
CA GLY A 147 16.23 -11.92 -14.42
C GLY A 147 17.72 -11.75 -14.10
N GLN A 148 18.54 -11.56 -15.13
CA GLN A 148 19.97 -11.25 -15.00
C GLN A 148 20.27 -9.83 -15.52
N GLY A 149 21.15 -9.11 -14.82
CA GLY A 149 21.59 -7.76 -15.19
C GLY A 149 21.01 -6.64 -14.31
N ALA A 150 21.63 -5.46 -14.37
CA ALA A 150 21.24 -4.29 -13.59
C ALA A 150 20.32 -3.32 -14.34
N ASP A 151 20.07 -3.58 -15.62
CA ASP A 151 19.23 -2.72 -16.47
C ASP A 151 17.81 -2.62 -15.93
N PRO A 152 17.16 -1.45 -16.08
CA PRO A 152 15.78 -1.27 -15.68
C PRO A 152 14.88 -2.02 -16.67
N VAL A 153 13.82 -2.62 -16.15
CA VAL A 153 12.79 -3.29 -16.93
C VAL A 153 11.41 -2.92 -16.44
N TYR A 154 10.42 -2.94 -17.33
CA TYR A 154 9.03 -2.80 -16.91
C TYR A 154 8.46 -4.09 -16.32
N LEU A 155 7.61 -3.92 -15.32
CA LEU A 155 6.70 -4.91 -14.79
C LEU A 155 5.29 -4.35 -14.88
N GLU A 156 4.38 -5.12 -15.46
CA GLU A 156 2.97 -4.74 -15.58
C GLU A 156 2.28 -4.98 -14.23
N PHE A 157 1.49 -4.01 -13.76
CA PHE A 157 0.76 -4.10 -12.49
C PHE A 157 -0.74 -3.90 -12.68
N ARG A 158 -1.51 -4.65 -11.89
CA ARG A 158 -2.94 -4.48 -11.68
C ARG A 158 -3.27 -4.77 -10.22
N ASP A 159 -4.04 -3.88 -9.59
CA ASP A 159 -4.60 -4.05 -8.24
C ASP A 159 -3.57 -4.60 -7.23
N GLY A 160 -2.42 -3.96 -7.13
CA GLY A 160 -1.37 -4.29 -6.17
C GLY A 160 -0.58 -5.57 -6.48
N THR A 161 -0.75 -6.20 -7.64
CA THR A 161 0.03 -7.37 -8.04
C THR A 161 0.65 -7.20 -9.43
N THR A 162 1.83 -7.81 -9.64
CA THR A 162 2.40 -7.94 -10.96
C THR A 162 1.55 -8.89 -11.79
N VAL A 163 1.24 -8.52 -13.02
CA VAL A 163 0.41 -9.28 -13.95
C VAL A 163 1.13 -9.48 -15.27
N VAL A 164 0.61 -10.36 -16.11
CA VAL A 164 0.88 -10.35 -17.55
C VAL A 164 -0.41 -9.86 -18.21
N THR A 165 -0.29 -8.84 -19.04
CA THR A 165 -1.42 -8.37 -19.85
C THR A 165 -1.29 -8.84 -21.30
N GLU A 166 -2.30 -8.58 -22.12
CA GLU A 166 -2.22 -8.82 -23.57
C GLU A 166 -1.09 -8.02 -24.26
N GLU A 167 -0.65 -6.90 -23.68
CA GLU A 167 0.49 -6.12 -24.21
C GLU A 167 1.85 -6.80 -23.95
N ARG A 168 1.92 -7.72 -22.98
CA ARG A 168 3.11 -8.54 -22.66
C ARG A 168 4.41 -7.75 -22.47
N LEU A 169 4.33 -6.60 -21.80
CA LEU A 169 5.47 -5.68 -21.67
C LEU A 169 6.44 -6.02 -20.54
N ASN A 170 6.14 -7.01 -19.69
CA ASN A 170 7.06 -7.47 -18.66
C ASN A 170 8.46 -7.78 -19.23
N PHE A 171 9.51 -7.31 -18.53
CA PHE A 171 10.91 -7.43 -18.94
C PHE A 171 11.31 -6.65 -20.21
N THR A 172 10.42 -5.83 -20.77
CA THR A 172 10.81 -4.85 -21.79
C THR A 172 11.76 -3.84 -21.17
N ASP A 173 12.88 -3.62 -21.83
CA ASP A 173 13.88 -2.66 -21.39
C ASP A 173 13.98 -1.44 -22.32
N VAL A 174 13.18 -1.33 -23.38
CA VAL A 174 13.21 -0.18 -24.31
C VAL A 174 12.22 0.89 -23.88
N GLN A 175 12.58 2.18 -23.99
CA GLN A 175 11.68 3.28 -23.64
C GLN A 175 10.39 3.19 -24.48
N LEU A 176 9.25 3.08 -23.78
CA LEU A 176 7.93 3.10 -24.40
C LEU A 176 7.48 4.54 -24.63
N ASP A 177 6.60 4.76 -25.59
CA ASP A 177 5.87 6.02 -25.68
C ASP A 177 4.72 6.05 -24.65
N VAL A 178 4.17 7.25 -24.42
CA VAL A 178 3.07 7.44 -23.45
C VAL A 178 1.83 6.63 -23.85
N ALA A 179 1.54 6.50 -25.15
CA ALA A 179 0.37 5.78 -25.63
C ALA A 179 0.44 4.28 -25.29
N ALA A 180 1.60 3.65 -25.42
CA ALA A 180 1.84 2.27 -25.04
C ALA A 180 1.70 2.06 -23.53
N MET A 181 2.21 2.98 -22.70
CA MET A 181 2.05 2.90 -21.24
C MET A 181 0.58 2.99 -20.82
N ASP A 182 -0.19 3.91 -21.43
CA ASP A 182 -1.61 4.09 -21.12
C ASP A 182 -2.47 2.92 -21.64
N ARG A 183 -2.10 2.29 -22.76
CA ARG A 183 -2.72 1.03 -23.21
C ARG A 183 -2.46 -0.11 -22.22
N ALA A 184 -1.20 -0.29 -21.80
CA ALA A 184 -0.83 -1.30 -20.82
C ALA A 184 -1.59 -1.17 -19.50
N ALA A 185 -1.81 0.07 -19.05
CA ALA A 185 -2.60 0.34 -17.84
C ALA A 185 -4.09 -0.07 -17.95
N LYS A 186 -4.59 -0.36 -19.15
CA LYS A 186 -5.99 -0.75 -19.43
C LYS A 186 -6.13 -2.14 -20.05
N ALA A 187 -5.02 -2.75 -20.46
CA ALA A 187 -5.01 -4.03 -21.13
C ALA A 187 -5.61 -5.15 -20.27
N PRO A 188 -6.30 -6.12 -20.89
CA PRO A 188 -6.81 -7.30 -20.20
C PRO A 188 -5.69 -8.10 -19.53
N VAL A 189 -5.96 -8.59 -18.32
CA VAL A 189 -5.03 -9.45 -17.58
C VAL A 189 -5.17 -10.89 -18.05
N ILE A 190 -4.06 -11.53 -18.40
CA ILE A 190 -3.99 -12.94 -18.85
C ILE A 190 -3.17 -13.83 -17.92
N ALA A 191 -2.45 -13.27 -16.95
CA ALA A 191 -1.83 -14.01 -15.85
C ALA A 191 -1.53 -13.08 -14.68
N THR A 192 -1.34 -13.65 -13.49
CA THR A 192 -1.09 -12.89 -12.25
C THR A 192 0.03 -13.54 -11.45
N ARG A 193 0.97 -12.75 -10.93
CA ARG A 193 2.06 -13.25 -10.09
C ARG A 193 1.59 -13.48 -8.65
N ARG A 194 2.54 -13.83 -7.79
CA ARG A 194 2.27 -14.40 -6.45
C ARG A 194 1.90 -13.36 -5.40
N TYR A 195 2.63 -12.25 -5.35
CA TYR A 195 2.63 -11.35 -4.20
C TYR A 195 1.61 -10.21 -4.34
N ALA A 196 0.94 -9.90 -3.24
CA ALA A 196 0.01 -8.80 -3.08
C ALA A 196 0.66 -7.65 -2.31
N ARG A 197 0.62 -6.45 -2.88
CA ARG A 197 0.95 -5.21 -2.16
C ARG A 197 -0.22 -4.80 -1.26
N ILE A 198 0.01 -4.07 -0.17
CA ILE A 198 1.33 -3.63 0.34
C ILE A 198 2.01 -4.65 1.27
N ALA A 199 1.29 -5.69 1.69
CA ALA A 199 1.73 -6.63 2.72
C ALA A 199 2.76 -7.69 2.25
N SER A 200 2.94 -7.86 0.95
CA SER A 200 3.65 -9.02 0.36
C SER A 200 3.01 -10.35 0.79
N ALA A 201 1.68 -10.36 0.81
CA ALA A 201 0.89 -11.56 1.05
C ALA A 201 0.78 -12.40 -0.22
N THR A 202 0.63 -13.71 -0.05
CA THR A 202 0.41 -14.68 -1.11
C THR A 202 -0.99 -15.25 -1.00
N ARG A 203 -1.43 -15.95 -2.05
CA ARG A 203 -2.68 -16.73 -2.01
C ARG A 203 -2.70 -17.74 -0.88
N ASP A 204 -1.55 -18.32 -0.54
CA ASP A 204 -1.45 -19.31 0.53
C ASP A 204 -1.52 -18.65 1.91
N ASP A 205 -1.01 -17.43 2.07
CA ASP A 205 -1.24 -16.66 3.30
C ASP A 205 -2.74 -16.38 3.46
N TYR A 206 -3.39 -15.89 2.41
CA TYR A 206 -4.82 -15.60 2.41
C TYR A 206 -5.68 -16.81 2.77
N ARG A 207 -5.38 -18.00 2.20
CA ARG A 207 -6.08 -19.24 2.54
C ARG A 207 -5.83 -19.67 3.98
N ARG A 208 -4.57 -19.61 4.45
CA ARG A 208 -4.23 -19.97 5.84
C ARG A 208 -4.91 -19.08 6.86
N SER A 209 -5.20 -17.83 6.52
CA SER A 209 -5.96 -16.91 7.37
C SER A 209 -7.48 -17.03 7.21
N GLY A 210 -7.99 -18.10 6.57
CA GLY A 210 -9.42 -18.34 6.43
C GLY A 210 -10.09 -17.65 5.23
N GLY A 211 -9.32 -17.11 4.29
CA GLY A 211 -9.83 -16.53 3.06
C GLY A 211 -10.59 -17.56 2.21
N GLN A 212 -11.85 -17.26 1.90
CA GLN A 212 -12.76 -18.19 1.21
C GLN A 212 -12.86 -17.95 -0.29
N GLU A 213 -12.59 -16.71 -0.73
CA GLU A 213 -12.76 -16.37 -2.13
C GLU A 213 -11.81 -17.13 -3.06
N PRO A 214 -12.29 -17.51 -4.27
CA PRO A 214 -11.45 -18.17 -5.25
C PRO A 214 -10.33 -17.23 -5.70
N VAL A 215 -9.08 -17.62 -5.45
CA VAL A 215 -7.89 -16.84 -5.83
C VAL A 215 -7.01 -17.52 -6.89
N GLY A 216 -7.43 -18.67 -7.40
CA GLY A 216 -6.67 -19.52 -8.34
C GLY A 216 -5.48 -20.24 -7.69
N ALA A 217 -4.88 -21.20 -8.39
CA ALA A 217 -3.74 -21.99 -7.89
C ALA A 217 -2.40 -21.21 -7.91
N SER A 218 -1.43 -21.70 -7.13
CA SER A 218 -0.02 -21.28 -7.19
C SER A 218 0.82 -22.53 -7.54
N PRO A 219 1.61 -22.54 -8.63
CA PRO A 219 1.80 -21.47 -9.62
C PRO A 219 0.59 -21.28 -10.55
N ALA A 220 0.59 -20.18 -11.32
CA ALA A 220 -0.53 -19.71 -12.12
C ALA A 220 -0.93 -20.72 -13.22
N GLY A 221 -1.95 -21.53 -12.96
CA GLY A 221 -2.58 -22.41 -13.94
C GLY A 221 -4.09 -22.19 -14.06
N ASP A 222 -4.67 -21.27 -13.30
CA ASP A 222 -6.10 -20.97 -13.33
C ASP A 222 -6.38 -19.72 -14.18
N PRO A 223 -7.17 -19.82 -15.27
CA PRO A 223 -7.54 -18.70 -16.11
C PRO A 223 -8.39 -17.64 -15.39
N LYS A 224 -8.84 -17.87 -14.15
CA LYS A 224 -9.75 -16.94 -13.50
C LYS A 224 -9.14 -15.61 -13.05
N HIS A 225 -7.82 -15.39 -13.06
CA HIS A 225 -7.17 -14.09 -12.72
C HIS A 225 -7.77 -13.33 -11.52
N LEU A 226 -8.24 -14.04 -10.48
CA LEU A 226 -9.03 -13.45 -9.39
C LEU A 226 -8.19 -12.86 -8.25
N TRP A 227 -6.88 -13.04 -8.30
CA TRP A 227 -6.01 -12.52 -7.25
C TRP A 227 -6.03 -10.98 -7.17
N PRO A 228 -5.86 -10.23 -8.28
CA PRO A 228 -6.07 -8.79 -8.32
C PRO A 228 -7.38 -8.32 -7.67
N SER A 229 -8.52 -8.98 -7.92
CA SER A 229 -9.81 -8.54 -7.36
C SER A 229 -9.89 -8.71 -5.84
N VAL A 230 -9.34 -9.81 -5.30
CA VAL A 230 -9.25 -10.01 -3.84
C VAL A 230 -8.31 -8.98 -3.20
N ILE A 231 -7.19 -8.66 -3.85
CA ILE A 231 -6.25 -7.65 -3.36
C ILE A 231 -6.92 -6.26 -3.35
N ARG A 232 -7.59 -5.88 -4.43
CA ARG A 232 -8.34 -4.63 -4.53
C ARG A 232 -9.38 -4.52 -3.41
N ALA A 233 -10.22 -5.54 -3.26
CA ALA A 233 -11.26 -5.54 -2.23
C ALA A 233 -10.67 -5.43 -0.82
N ASN A 234 -9.56 -6.12 -0.55
CA ASN A 234 -8.85 -6.00 0.71
C ASN A 234 -8.27 -4.60 0.93
N GLU A 235 -7.64 -4.00 -0.08
CA GLU A 235 -7.04 -2.67 0.06
C GLU A 235 -8.09 -1.59 0.27
N LEU A 236 -9.21 -1.63 -0.46
CA LEU A 236 -10.31 -0.69 -0.28
C LEU A 236 -10.89 -0.77 1.14
N ARG A 237 -11.21 -1.98 1.61
CA ARG A 237 -11.67 -2.20 2.99
C ARG A 237 -10.63 -1.70 4.00
N ALA A 238 -9.37 -2.10 3.84
CA ALA A 238 -8.31 -1.71 4.76
C ALA A 238 -8.07 -0.18 4.80
N GLN A 239 -8.34 0.54 3.71
CA GLN A 239 -8.30 2.00 3.70
C GLN A 239 -9.52 2.63 4.38
N ASP A 240 -10.69 2.00 4.28
CA ASP A 240 -11.93 2.50 4.87
C ASP A 240 -11.98 2.28 6.40
N ASP A 241 -11.56 1.10 6.89
CA ASP A 241 -11.76 0.70 8.30
C ASP A 241 -10.52 0.10 8.99
N GLY A 242 -9.38 -0.03 8.28
CA GLY A 242 -8.15 -0.61 8.83
C GLY A 242 -8.14 -2.14 8.91
N ASN A 243 -9.18 -2.83 8.42
CA ASN A 243 -9.25 -4.29 8.39
C ASN A 243 -8.53 -4.88 7.16
N ASP A 244 -7.30 -5.33 7.41
CA ASP A 244 -6.41 -5.90 6.40
C ASP A 244 -6.14 -7.39 6.63
N VAL A 245 -6.96 -8.23 6.00
CA VAL A 245 -6.84 -9.69 6.09
C VAL A 245 -5.50 -10.17 5.53
N LEU A 246 -4.98 -9.53 4.49
CA LEU A 246 -3.70 -9.91 3.88
C LEU A 246 -2.53 -9.59 4.81
N LEU A 247 -2.53 -8.43 5.47
CA LEU A 247 -1.51 -8.10 6.46
C LEU A 247 -1.62 -8.97 7.72
N ASN A 248 -2.83 -9.27 8.17
CA ASN A 248 -3.05 -10.21 9.28
C ASN A 248 -2.45 -11.58 8.96
N ALA A 249 -2.67 -12.09 7.75
CA ALA A 249 -2.09 -13.36 7.30
C ALA A 249 -0.55 -13.34 7.31
N VAL A 250 0.04 -12.23 6.88
CA VAL A 250 1.49 -12.02 6.92
C VAL A 250 2.00 -11.95 8.36
N ALA A 251 1.29 -11.27 9.26
CA ALA A 251 1.65 -11.22 10.67
C ALA A 251 1.61 -12.62 11.32
N HIS A 252 0.61 -13.44 11.01
CA HIS A 252 0.56 -14.83 11.47
C HIS A 252 1.77 -15.64 10.98
N ARG A 253 2.10 -15.54 9.68
CA ARG A 253 3.30 -16.20 9.11
C ARG A 253 4.58 -15.74 9.80
N MET A 254 4.69 -14.44 10.08
CA MET A 254 5.90 -13.83 10.63
C MET A 254 5.95 -13.85 12.17
N ARG A 255 4.93 -14.38 12.86
CA ARG A 255 4.74 -14.21 14.32
C ARG A 255 6.00 -14.49 15.14
N ALA A 256 6.70 -15.59 14.86
CA ALA A 256 7.94 -15.94 15.57
C ALA A 256 9.03 -14.87 15.39
N ALA A 257 9.18 -14.34 14.17
CA ALA A 257 10.09 -13.23 13.90
C ALA A 257 9.58 -11.92 14.51
N LEU A 258 8.27 -11.67 14.61
CA LEU A 258 7.75 -10.43 15.20
C LEU A 258 7.93 -10.38 16.72
N ALA A 259 7.93 -11.53 17.39
CA ALA A 259 8.11 -11.67 18.84
C ALA A 259 9.57 -11.73 19.30
N ALA A 260 10.55 -11.81 18.38
CA ALA A 260 11.95 -11.97 18.74
C ALA A 260 12.55 -10.72 19.42
N GLN A 261 13.33 -10.97 20.49
CA GLN A 261 14.16 -9.99 21.22
C GLN A 261 15.35 -9.47 20.39
#